data_AF-A0A1Q7YM92-F1
#
_entry.id   AF-A0A1Q7YM92-F1
#
_cell.length_a   1.000
_cell.length_b   1.000
_cell.length_c   1.000
_cell.angle_alpha   90.00
_cell.angle_beta   90.00
_cell.angle_gamma   90.00
#
_symmetry.space_group_name_H-M   'P 1'
#
loop_
_entity.id
_entity.type
_entity.pdbx_description
1 polymer ?
#
loop_
_entity_poly.entity_id
_entity_poly.type
_entity_poly.pdbx_seq_one_letter_code
_entity_poly.pdbx_strand_id
1 'polypeptide(L)'
;MRRSATRGFISPIVWRVALGERLRQSIVAIAVMVVVGMMPVDAIAGSFSKVFVFGDSLSDTGNAFLATGKTIPLSPPYYQGRFSNGLVWVERLGYSAKPFLAGGTNFAFGSATTDISSPHHFHGSL
;
A
#
# COMPACT_ATOMS: atom_id res chain seq x y z
N MET A 1 -55.99 -53.15 -26.50
CA MET A 1 -55.83 -52.48 -25.19
C MET A 1 -54.70 -51.46 -25.30
N ARG A 2 -55.00 -50.20 -25.64
CA ARG A 2 -53.99 -49.17 -25.99
C ARG A 2 -53.91 -48.19 -24.82
N ARG A 3 -52.83 -48.24 -24.03
CA ARG A 3 -52.59 -47.27 -22.94
C ARG A 3 -52.23 -45.92 -23.57
N SER A 4 -53.12 -44.95 -23.44
CA SER A 4 -52.87 -43.56 -23.86
C SER A 4 -51.88 -42.92 -22.88
N ALA A 5 -50.72 -42.52 -23.38
CA ALA A 5 -49.73 -41.75 -22.63
C ALA A 5 -50.15 -40.28 -22.64
N THR A 6 -50.64 -39.78 -21.51
CA THR A 6 -50.89 -38.36 -21.28
C THR A 6 -49.55 -37.62 -21.25
N ARG A 7 -49.16 -37.03 -22.38
CA ARG A 7 -48.09 -36.03 -22.44
C ARG A 7 -48.58 -34.80 -21.66
N GLY A 8 -48.04 -34.60 -20.45
CA GLY A 8 -48.39 -33.48 -19.58
C GLY A 8 -48.18 -32.15 -20.28
N PHE A 9 -49.28 -31.43 -20.53
CA PHE A 9 -49.27 -30.09 -21.10
C PHE A 9 -48.94 -29.09 -19.98
N ILE A 10 -47.66 -28.74 -19.84
CA ILE A 10 -47.24 -27.72 -18.87
C ILE A 10 -47.65 -26.35 -19.43
N SER A 11 -48.51 -25.64 -18.71
CA SER A 11 -49.11 -24.36 -19.12
C SER A 11 -48.05 -23.29 -19.45
N PRO A 12 -48.24 -22.45 -20.49
CA PRO A 12 -47.35 -21.32 -20.82
C PRO A 12 -47.09 -20.36 -19.65
N ILE A 13 -48.01 -20.29 -18.69
CA ILE A 13 -47.89 -19.47 -17.48
C ILE A 13 -46.76 -19.99 -16.58
N VAL A 14 -46.63 -21.32 -16.45
CA VAL A 14 -45.58 -21.97 -15.65
C VAL A 14 -44.19 -21.67 -16.22
N TRP A 15 -44.07 -21.65 -17.55
CA TRP A 15 -42.81 -21.27 -18.22
C TRP A 15 -42.42 -19.82 -18.00
N ARG A 16 -43.39 -18.89 -18.00
CA ARG A 16 -43.13 -17.45 -17.78
C ARG A 16 -42.70 -17.16 -16.34
N VAL A 17 -43.28 -17.87 -15.37
CA VAL A 17 -42.88 -17.79 -13.95
C VAL A 17 -41.47 -18.39 -13.76
N ALA A 18 -41.23 -19.60 -14.27
CA ALA A 18 -39.93 -20.26 -14.17
C ALA A 18 -38.80 -19.50 -14.88
N LEU A 19 -39.08 -18.86 -16.02
CA LEU A 19 -38.12 -18.01 -16.74
C LEU A 19 -37.78 -16.74 -15.94
N GLY A 20 -38.77 -16.12 -15.29
CA GLY A 20 -38.57 -14.96 -14.42
C GLY A 20 -37.72 -15.29 -13.19
N GLU A 21 -37.95 -16.45 -12.56
CA GLU A 21 -37.15 -16.92 -11.43
C GLU A 21 -35.70 -17.21 -11.83
N ARG A 22 -35.49 -17.86 -12.98
CA ARG A 22 -34.14 -18.10 -13.52
C ARG A 22 -33.40 -16.82 -13.86
N LEU A 23 -34.08 -15.84 -14.47
CA LEU A 23 -33.48 -14.54 -14.78
C LEU A 23 -33.09 -13.78 -13.49
N ARG A 24 -33.97 -13.78 -12.49
CA ARG A 24 -33.70 -13.20 -11.16
C ARG A 24 -32.50 -13.87 -10.50
N GLN A 25 -32.43 -15.20 -10.52
CA GLN A 25 -31.31 -15.96 -9.98
C GLN A 25 -30.00 -15.63 -10.69
N SER A 26 -30.01 -15.50 -12.02
CA SER A 26 -28.83 -15.13 -12.80
C SER A 26 -28.34 -13.71 -12.48
N ILE A 27 -29.25 -12.73 -12.36
CA ILE A 27 -28.88 -11.35 -12.00
C ILE A 27 -28.22 -11.31 -10.61
N VAL A 28 -28.80 -12.02 -9.65
CA VAL A 28 -28.23 -12.11 -8.28
C VAL A 28 -26.86 -12.78 -8.32
N ALA A 29 -26.69 -13.87 -9.07
CA ALA A 29 -25.41 -14.58 -9.18
C ALA A 29 -24.32 -13.69 -9.82
N ILE A 30 -24.66 -12.95 -10.88
CA ILE A 30 -23.72 -12.02 -11.52
C ILE A 30 -23.36 -10.87 -10.58
N ALA A 31 -24.34 -10.30 -9.87
CA ALA A 31 -24.08 -9.24 -8.90
C ALA A 31 -23.12 -9.71 -7.79
N VAL A 32 -23.31 -10.92 -7.26
CA VAL A 32 -22.39 -11.53 -6.29
C VAL A 32 -21.00 -11.74 -6.89
N MET A 33 -20.91 -12.26 -8.11
CA MET A 33 -19.62 -12.49 -8.79
C MET A 33 -18.87 -11.19 -9.07
N VAL A 34 -19.56 -10.11 -9.44
CA VAL A 34 -18.96 -8.78 -9.63
C VAL A 34 -18.47 -8.25 -8.29
N VAL A 35 -19.27 -8.34 -7.23
CA VAL A 35 -18.87 -7.89 -5.89
C VAL A 35 -17.64 -8.66 -5.39
N VAL A 36 -17.61 -9.99 -5.57
CA VAL A 36 -16.47 -10.84 -5.20
C VAL A 36 -15.24 -10.53 -6.08
N GLY A 37 -15.43 -10.31 -7.38
CA GLY A 37 -14.36 -10.00 -8.32
C GLY A 37 -13.74 -8.61 -8.14
N MET A 38 -14.45 -7.68 -7.48
CA MET A 38 -13.93 -6.36 -7.11
C MET A 38 -13.30 -6.32 -5.71
N MET A 39 -13.24 -7.44 -4.99
CA MET A 39 -12.55 -7.47 -3.70
C MET A 39 -11.04 -7.30 -3.90
N PRO A 40 -10.37 -6.47 -3.08
CA PRO A 40 -8.92 -6.38 -3.13
C PRO A 40 -8.32 -7.75 -2.78
N VAL A 41 -7.43 -8.25 -3.65
CA VAL A 41 -6.60 -9.42 -3.34
C VAL A 41 -5.39 -8.90 -2.58
N ASP A 42 -5.20 -9.37 -1.35
CA ASP A 42 -4.00 -9.06 -0.60
C ASP A 42 -2.76 -9.59 -1.34
N ALA A 43 -1.78 -8.73 -1.55
CA ALA A 43 -0.50 -9.18 -2.06
C ALA A 43 0.16 -10.09 -1.02
N ILE A 44 0.44 -11.34 -1.38
CA ILE A 44 1.21 -12.26 -0.53
C ILE A 44 2.67 -11.83 -0.58
N ALA A 45 3.06 -10.98 0.36
CA ALA A 45 4.45 -10.68 0.67
C ALA A 45 4.84 -11.40 1.96
N GLY A 46 6.08 -11.90 2.01
CA GLY A 46 6.64 -12.41 3.26
C GLY A 46 6.77 -11.28 4.29
N SER A 47 6.59 -11.61 5.57
CA SER A 47 6.89 -10.66 6.65
C SER A 47 8.39 -10.44 6.75
N PHE A 48 8.82 -9.18 6.86
CA PHE A 48 10.20 -8.85 7.17
C PHE A 48 10.37 -8.73 8.69
N SER A 49 11.55 -9.05 9.21
CA SER A 49 11.85 -8.81 10.62
C SER A 49 12.43 -7.41 10.87
N LYS A 50 13.08 -6.83 9.86
CA LYS A 50 13.77 -5.53 9.91
C LYS A 50 13.82 -4.89 8.53
N VAL A 51 13.91 -3.56 8.51
CA VAL A 51 14.16 -2.76 7.31
C VAL A 51 15.44 -1.97 7.52
N PHE A 52 16.30 -1.97 6.51
CA PHE A 52 17.50 -1.14 6.44
C PHE A 52 17.30 -0.12 5.33
N VAL A 53 17.43 1.16 5.67
CA VAL A 53 17.13 2.27 4.75
C VAL A 53 18.42 2.95 4.37
N PHE A 54 18.64 3.18 3.08
CA PHE A 54 19.72 3.99 2.53
C PHE A 54 19.10 5.02 1.59
N GLY A 55 19.67 6.22 1.54
CA GLY A 55 19.16 7.27 0.67
C GLY A 55 19.48 8.67 1.18
N ASP A 56 18.68 9.62 0.74
CA ASP A 56 18.86 11.05 0.96
C ASP A 56 17.81 11.64 1.92
N SER A 57 17.59 12.95 1.83
CA SER A 57 16.57 13.71 2.56
C SER A 57 15.16 13.13 2.52
N LEU A 58 14.76 12.43 1.45
CA LEU A 58 13.41 11.85 1.33
C LEU A 58 13.20 10.67 2.28
N SER A 59 14.28 10.09 2.79
CA SER A 59 14.25 8.93 3.69
C SER A 59 14.98 9.19 5.02
N ASP A 60 15.75 10.27 5.15
CA ASP A 60 16.45 10.63 6.38
C ASP A 60 15.47 10.98 7.52
N THR A 61 15.56 10.22 8.61
CA THR A 61 14.76 10.38 9.82
C THR A 61 15.49 11.15 10.94
N GLY A 62 16.59 11.82 10.62
CA GLY A 62 17.32 12.71 11.52
C GLY A 62 18.83 12.47 11.64
N ASN A 63 19.46 11.69 10.76
CA ASN A 63 20.92 11.55 10.73
C ASN A 63 21.60 12.88 10.38
N ALA A 64 21.16 13.59 9.34
CA ALA A 64 21.71 14.92 9.04
C ALA A 64 21.48 15.90 10.20
N PHE A 65 20.32 15.82 10.84
CA PHE A 65 20.00 16.63 12.02
C PHE A 65 20.93 16.34 13.19
N LEU A 66 21.20 15.08 13.51
CA LEU A 66 22.15 14.72 14.56
C LEU A 66 23.59 15.11 14.19
N ALA A 67 24.02 14.84 12.96
CA ALA A 67 25.38 15.12 12.49
C ALA A 67 25.72 16.62 12.47
N THR A 68 24.73 17.47 12.23
CA THR A 68 24.90 18.94 12.19
C THR A 68 24.67 19.61 13.54
N GLY A 69 24.59 18.85 14.63
CA GLY A 69 24.32 19.43 15.96
C GLY A 69 22.91 20.03 16.07
N LYS A 70 21.94 19.42 15.38
CA LYS A 70 20.52 19.81 15.35
C LYS A 70 20.24 21.14 14.64
N THR A 71 21.04 21.47 13.64
CA THR A 71 20.89 22.73 12.87
C THR A 71 20.30 22.53 11.49
N ILE A 72 20.48 21.36 10.85
CA ILE A 72 19.94 21.07 9.51
C ILE A 72 19.09 19.79 9.52
N PRO A 73 17.82 19.83 9.08
CA PRO A 73 17.09 20.99 8.60
C PRO A 73 16.60 21.90 9.75
N LEU A 74 16.50 23.21 9.49
CA LEU A 74 16.00 24.20 10.44
C LEU A 74 14.48 24.08 10.62
N SER A 75 14.01 24.07 11.87
CA SER A 75 12.58 24.14 12.18
C SER A 75 12.20 25.55 12.63
N PRO A 76 11.07 26.12 12.18
CA PRO A 76 10.17 25.66 11.09
C PRO A 76 10.76 25.88 9.67
N PRO A 77 10.28 25.20 8.62
CA PRO A 77 9.06 24.36 8.56
C PRO A 77 9.29 22.86 8.78
N TYR A 78 10.53 22.44 9.01
CA TYR A 78 10.91 21.04 9.03
C TYR A 78 10.59 20.35 10.36
N TYR A 79 10.02 19.14 10.28
CA TYR A 79 9.52 18.40 11.42
C TYR A 79 10.63 17.57 12.07
N GLN A 80 11.04 17.95 13.30
CA GLN A 80 11.92 17.15 14.16
C GLN A 80 13.14 16.54 13.43
N GLY A 81 13.80 17.34 12.59
CA GLY A 81 14.99 16.92 11.83
C GLY A 81 14.72 16.11 10.56
N ARG A 82 13.47 15.96 10.11
CA ARG A 82 13.10 15.44 8.78
C ARG A 82 13.10 16.58 7.78
N PHE A 83 13.52 16.31 6.55
CA PHE A 83 13.37 17.23 5.42
C PHE A 83 11.92 17.23 4.87
N SER A 84 10.94 17.19 5.78
CA SER A 84 9.51 17.23 5.52
C SER A 84 8.81 17.97 6.66
N ASN A 85 7.56 18.38 6.46
CA ASN A 85 6.71 18.95 7.51
C ASN A 85 6.05 17.88 8.41
N GLY A 86 6.46 16.62 8.28
CA GLY A 86 6.01 15.49 9.08
C GLY A 86 6.91 14.27 8.92
N LEU A 87 6.35 13.09 9.16
CA LEU A 87 7.02 11.81 8.98
C LEU A 87 7.32 11.54 7.50
N VAL A 88 8.52 11.04 7.21
CA VAL A 88 8.90 10.56 5.87
C VAL A 88 8.32 9.16 5.60
N TRP A 89 8.34 8.71 4.34
CA TRP A 89 7.66 7.49 3.93
C TRP A 89 8.13 6.23 4.67
N VAL A 90 9.42 6.13 4.98
CA VAL A 90 10.01 4.96 5.69
C VAL A 90 9.44 4.76 7.09
N GLU A 91 8.98 5.83 7.74
CA GLU A 91 8.36 5.79 9.07
C GLU A 91 6.93 5.24 9.02
N ARG A 92 6.35 5.11 7.82
CA ARG A 92 4.98 4.59 7.59
C ARG A 92 4.94 3.10 7.27
N LEU A 93 6.10 2.44 7.14
CA LEU A 93 6.18 1.02 6.79
C LEU A 93 5.86 0.07 7.94
N GLY A 94 5.69 0.57 9.17
CA GLY A 94 5.44 -0.26 10.35
C GLY A 94 6.69 -0.95 10.91
N TYR A 95 7.87 -0.61 10.42
CA TYR A 95 9.17 -1.07 10.92
C TYR A 95 9.94 0.07 11.59
N SER A 96 10.91 -0.27 12.44
CA SER A 96 11.79 0.74 13.01
C SER A 96 12.62 1.40 11.90
N ALA A 97 12.51 2.71 11.79
CA ALA A 97 13.31 3.55 10.89
C ALA A 97 14.10 4.60 11.69
N LYS A 98 14.60 4.24 12.88
CA LYS A 98 15.41 5.16 13.69
C LYS A 98 16.69 5.57 12.94
N PRO A 99 17.17 6.82 13.09
CA PRO A 99 18.43 7.24 12.48
C PRO A 99 19.60 6.39 13.01
N PHE A 100 20.52 6.02 12.14
CA PHE A 100 21.72 5.23 12.42
C PHE A 100 22.57 5.87 13.53
N LEU A 101 22.74 7.20 13.51
CA LEU A 101 23.48 7.92 14.56
C LEU A 101 22.84 7.82 15.96
N ALA A 102 21.58 7.37 16.04
CA ALA A 102 20.89 7.07 17.30
C ALA A 102 20.73 5.54 17.53
N GLY A 103 21.54 4.71 16.85
CA GLY A 103 21.53 3.25 16.98
C GLY A 103 20.42 2.55 16.18
N GLY A 104 19.84 3.21 15.18
CA GLY A 104 18.80 2.66 14.32
C GLY A 104 19.32 1.99 13.04
N THR A 105 18.37 1.62 12.17
CA THR A 105 18.63 0.93 10.89
C THR A 105 18.43 1.83 9.67
N ASN A 106 18.24 3.14 9.87
CA ASN A 106 18.16 4.10 8.79
C ASN A 106 19.50 4.82 8.60
N PHE A 107 20.16 4.54 7.48
CA PHE A 107 21.46 5.08 7.07
C PHE A 107 21.32 6.24 6.06
N ALA A 108 20.10 6.70 5.78
CA ALA A 108 19.90 7.84 4.89
C ALA A 108 20.43 9.15 5.51
N PHE A 109 21.05 9.99 4.69
CA PHE A 109 21.54 11.32 5.07
C PHE A 109 21.06 12.36 4.07
N GLY A 110 20.54 13.50 4.54
CA GLY A 110 19.93 14.57 3.74
C GLY A 110 20.50 14.86 2.34
N SER A 111 21.82 14.82 2.17
CA SER A 111 22.52 15.17 0.94
C SER A 111 23.26 14.00 0.29
N ALA A 112 22.92 12.75 0.62
CA ALA A 112 23.55 11.58 0.03
C ALA A 112 23.28 11.53 -1.48
N THR A 113 24.32 11.19 -2.26
CA THR A 113 24.22 10.93 -3.70
C THR A 113 24.39 9.43 -3.96
N THR A 114 24.12 9.00 -5.19
CA THR A 114 24.28 7.59 -5.60
C THR A 114 25.73 7.19 -5.88
N ASP A 115 26.64 8.17 -5.96
CA ASP A 115 28.06 7.97 -6.27
C ASP A 115 28.93 8.13 -5.01
N ILE A 116 30.12 7.54 -5.04
CA ILE A 116 31.12 7.60 -3.97
C ILE A 116 32.02 8.83 -4.06
N SER A 117 32.03 9.52 -5.22
CA SER A 117 32.97 10.61 -5.52
C SER A 117 32.59 11.97 -4.93
N SER A 118 31.40 12.09 -4.33
CA SER A 118 31.00 13.28 -3.57
C SER A 118 31.14 12.99 -2.08
N PRO A 119 32.35 13.09 -1.49
CA PRO A 119 32.45 13.18 -0.03
C PRO A 119 31.55 14.33 0.39
N HIS A 120 30.77 14.13 1.45
CA HIS A 120 29.78 15.08 1.97
C HIS A 120 30.43 16.42 2.35
N HIS A 121 30.78 17.25 1.36
CA HIS A 121 31.03 18.65 1.56
C HIS A 121 29.66 19.28 1.77
N PHE A 122 29.18 19.23 3.02
CA PHE A 122 28.18 20.16 3.51
C PHE A 122 28.78 21.56 3.38
N HIS A 123 28.74 22.14 2.17
CA HIS A 123 28.93 23.57 2.00
C HIS A 123 27.74 24.21 2.70
N GLY A 124 28.01 24.91 3.80
CA GLY A 124 27.04 25.65 4.60
C GLY A 124 26.47 26.85 3.83
N SER A 125 25.84 26.59 2.69
CA SER A 125 25.09 27.56 1.90
C SER A 125 23.69 27.03 1.68
N LEU A 126 22.88 27.11 2.74
CA LEU A 126 21.46 27.39 2.68
C LEU A 126 21.23 28.71 3.41
#